data_AF-A0A1C6GN65-F1
#
_entry.id   AF-A0A1C6GN65-F1
#
_cell.length_a   1.000
_cell.length_b   1.000
_cell.length_c   1.000
_cell.angle_alpha   90.00
_cell.angle_beta   90.00
_cell.angle_gamma   90.00
#
_symmetry.space_group_name_H-M   'P 1'
#
loop_
_entity.id
_entity.type
_entity.pdbx_description
1 polymer ?
#
loop_
_entity_poly.entity_id
_entity_poly.type
_entity_poly.pdbx_seq_one_letter_code
_entity_poly.pdbx_strand_id
1 'polypeptide(L)'
;MTREQIQHEGDRPLPCAAQEAFRCRPDALSDDEKTILSAMALQKGEAEAGEIFRESPEHLRDYTILKGVNSYAALGRYYLATETTVPEELYEYMDLGALGCRYEDEHPGVFIGSDYVCYPAEEQNLTMEMQ
;
A
#
# COMPACT_ATOMS: atom_id res chain seq x y z
N MET A 1 -13.02 -6.79 51.58
CA MET A 1 -14.10 -6.07 50.85
C MET A 1 -13.64 -4.66 50.58
N THR A 2 -13.38 -4.33 49.32
CA THR A 2 -13.73 -3.04 48.66
C THR A 2 -13.41 -3.18 47.17
N ARG A 3 -14.41 -3.66 46.42
CA ARG A 3 -14.57 -3.39 44.99
C ARG A 3 -15.07 -1.96 44.90
N GLU A 4 -14.36 -1.06 44.21
CA GLU A 4 -14.79 0.21 43.57
C GLU A 4 -13.52 0.73 42.85
N GLN A 5 -13.45 1.24 41.62
CA GLN A 5 -14.36 1.51 40.53
C GLN A 5 -13.43 1.70 39.31
N ILE A 6 -13.52 0.86 38.28
CA ILE A 6 -12.89 1.14 36.98
C ILE A 6 -13.91 1.97 36.22
N GLN A 7 -13.78 3.30 36.27
CA GLN A 7 -14.62 4.19 35.50
C GLN A 7 -14.11 4.26 34.06
N HIS A 8 -15.03 3.88 33.18
CA HIS A 8 -15.04 3.99 31.73
C HIS A 8 -14.50 5.34 31.26
N GLU A 9 -13.34 5.36 30.62
CA GLU A 9 -12.85 6.53 29.87
C GLU A 9 -12.82 6.15 28.38
N GLY A 10 -14.01 5.87 27.83
CA GLY A 10 -14.22 5.40 26.46
C GLY A 10 -15.00 6.37 25.58
N ASP A 11 -15.18 7.61 25.99
CA ASP A 11 -15.99 8.60 25.25
C ASP A 11 -15.42 10.03 25.39
N ARG A 12 -14.11 10.20 25.14
CA ARG A 12 -13.58 11.53 24.83
C ARG A 12 -13.64 11.72 23.31
N PRO A 13 -14.47 12.65 22.80
CA PRO A 13 -14.36 13.09 21.42
C PRO A 13 -12.94 13.58 21.18
N LEU A 14 -12.34 13.16 20.07
CA LEU A 14 -11.02 13.62 19.65
C LEU A 14 -10.96 15.16 19.70
N PRO A 15 -9.89 15.75 20.25
CA PRO A 15 -9.76 17.20 20.34
C PRO A 15 -9.89 17.82 18.94
N CYS A 16 -10.55 18.98 18.82
CA CYS A 16 -10.86 19.61 17.52
C CYS A 16 -9.66 19.74 16.58
N ALA A 17 -8.43 19.86 17.09
CA ALA A 17 -7.21 19.85 16.28
C ALA A 17 -6.98 18.52 15.51
N ALA A 18 -7.37 17.38 16.09
CA ALA A 18 -7.32 16.07 15.43
C ALA A 18 -8.45 15.91 14.39
N GLN A 19 -9.59 16.57 14.59
CA GLN A 19 -10.68 16.62 13.61
C GLN A 19 -10.35 17.57 12.44
N GLU A 20 -9.57 18.62 12.70
CA GLU A 20 -9.05 19.57 11.70
C GLU A 20 -7.94 18.96 10.82
N ALA A 21 -7.15 18.00 11.33
CA ALA A 21 -6.19 17.27 10.50
C ALA A 21 -6.86 16.44 9.39
N PHE A 22 -8.08 15.94 9.62
CA PHE A 22 -8.92 15.34 8.58
C PHE A 22 -9.64 16.38 7.70
N ARG A 23 -9.77 17.63 8.15
CA ARG A 23 -10.28 18.77 7.35
C ARG A 23 -9.21 19.46 6.52
N CYS A 24 -7.95 19.03 6.59
CA CYS A 24 -6.95 19.31 5.57
C CYS A 24 -7.29 18.52 4.31
N ARG A 25 -8.31 19.06 3.61
CA ARG A 25 -8.93 18.71 2.34
C ARG A 25 -8.43 17.42 1.66
N PRO A 26 -9.30 16.42 1.40
CA PRO A 26 -9.04 15.43 0.34
C PRO A 26 -8.75 16.06 -1.05
N ASP A 27 -9.07 17.34 -1.26
CA ASP A 27 -8.67 18.12 -2.44
C ASP A 27 -7.19 18.56 -2.45
N ALA A 28 -6.44 18.40 -1.35
CA ALA A 28 -5.02 18.74 -1.27
C ALA A 28 -4.11 17.59 -1.70
N LEU A 29 -4.62 16.35 -1.70
CA LEU A 29 -3.87 15.18 -2.14
C LEU A 29 -3.87 15.09 -3.66
N SER A 30 -2.69 14.84 -4.21
CA SER A 30 -2.52 14.43 -5.60
C SER A 30 -3.23 13.09 -5.86
N ASP A 31 -3.52 12.81 -7.13
CA ASP A 31 -4.14 11.55 -7.52
C ASP A 31 -3.25 10.35 -7.19
N ASP A 32 -1.94 10.51 -7.25
CA ASP A 32 -0.97 9.50 -6.85
C ASP A 32 -1.02 9.25 -5.34
N GLU A 33 -1.06 10.28 -4.50
CA GLU A 33 -1.20 10.12 -3.04
C GLU A 33 -2.52 9.44 -2.66
N LYS A 34 -3.63 9.77 -3.34
CA LYS A 34 -4.92 9.07 -3.13
C LYS A 34 -4.84 7.60 -3.53
N THR A 35 -4.14 7.31 -4.62
CA THR A 35 -3.91 5.94 -5.11
C THR A 35 -3.10 5.14 -4.10
N ILE A 36 -2.03 5.72 -3.55
CA ILE A 36 -1.20 5.08 -2.51
C ILE A 36 -1.98 4.91 -1.20
N LEU A 37 -2.74 5.92 -0.76
CA LEU A 37 -3.55 5.82 0.45
C LEU A 37 -4.59 4.69 0.33
N SER A 38 -5.15 4.50 -0.86
CA SER A 38 -6.06 3.37 -1.14
C SER A 38 -5.34 2.02 -1.05
N ALA A 39 -4.11 1.93 -1.58
CA ALA A 39 -3.29 0.72 -1.48
C ALA A 39 -2.91 0.41 -0.02
N MET A 40 -2.51 1.42 0.76
CA MET A 40 -2.19 1.30 2.18
C MET A 40 -3.41 0.83 2.99
N ALA A 41 -4.61 1.37 2.70
CA ALA A 41 -5.84 0.93 3.34
C ALA A 41 -6.19 -0.54 3.05
N LEU A 42 -5.87 -1.04 1.85
CA LEU A 42 -6.01 -2.47 1.54
C LEU A 42 -4.96 -3.34 2.24
N GLN A 43 -3.75 -2.82 2.42
CA GLN A 43 -2.65 -3.55 3.08
C GLN A 43 -2.85 -3.66 4.60
N LYS A 44 -3.18 -2.54 5.26
CA LYS A 44 -3.17 -2.39 6.73
C LYS A 44 -4.57 -2.19 7.33
N GLY A 45 -5.58 -1.96 6.50
CA GLY A 45 -6.92 -1.58 6.93
C GLY A 45 -7.09 -0.06 7.05
N GLU A 46 -8.32 0.43 6.87
CA GLU A 46 -8.62 1.87 6.81
C GLU A 46 -8.22 2.63 8.09
N ALA A 47 -8.41 2.01 9.27
CA ALA A 47 -8.11 2.65 10.55
C ALA A 47 -6.60 2.86 10.74
N GLU A 48 -5.80 1.82 10.52
CA GLU A 48 -4.34 1.85 10.64
C GLU A 48 -3.71 2.74 9.56
N ALA A 49 -4.16 2.62 8.30
CA ALA A 49 -3.71 3.48 7.21
C ALA A 49 -3.98 4.97 7.51
N GLY A 50 -5.16 5.29 8.07
CA GLY A 50 -5.50 6.65 8.47
C GLY A 50 -4.70 7.17 9.66
N GLU A 51 -4.18 6.30 10.53
CA GLU A 51 -3.26 6.65 11.61
C GLU A 51 -1.85 6.92 11.08
N ILE A 52 -1.28 5.98 10.33
CA ILE A 52 0.06 6.11 9.71
C ILE A 52 0.14 7.38 8.86
N PHE A 53 -0.86 7.63 8.00
CA PHE A 53 -0.88 8.82 7.16
C PHE A 53 -0.96 10.12 7.97
N ARG A 54 -1.64 10.11 9.12
CA ARG A 54 -1.77 11.30 9.98
C ARG A 54 -0.49 11.59 10.75
N GLU A 55 0.18 10.54 11.22
CA GLU A 55 1.41 10.68 12.01
C GLU A 55 2.60 11.03 11.12
N SER A 56 2.69 10.39 9.94
CA SER A 56 3.83 10.49 9.04
C SER A 56 3.37 10.36 7.58
N PRO A 57 2.83 11.43 6.97
CA PRO A 57 2.37 11.42 5.57
C PRO A 57 3.50 11.13 4.57
N GLU A 58 4.75 11.33 4.96
CA GLU A 58 5.94 10.96 4.18
C GLU A 58 6.01 9.46 3.86
N HIS A 59 5.39 8.57 4.65
CA HIS A 59 5.34 7.13 4.36
C HIS A 59 4.67 6.81 3.03
N LEU A 60 3.84 7.71 2.48
CA LEU A 60 3.30 7.52 1.13
C LEU A 60 4.42 7.44 0.09
N ARG A 61 5.58 8.08 0.32
CA ARG A 61 6.71 8.06 -0.62
C ARG A 61 7.47 6.74 -0.66
N ASP A 62 7.24 5.87 0.30
CA ASP A 62 7.87 4.55 0.35
C ASP A 62 7.16 3.55 -0.57
N TYR A 63 5.95 3.88 -1.01
CA TYR A 63 5.21 3.12 -2.03
C TYR A 63 5.63 3.56 -3.42
N THR A 64 5.58 2.63 -4.37
CA THR A 64 5.90 2.90 -5.77
C THR A 64 4.69 2.63 -6.65
N ILE A 65 4.30 3.59 -7.49
CA ILE A 65 3.20 3.41 -8.46
C ILE A 65 3.76 3.07 -9.84
N LEU A 66 3.33 1.95 -10.40
CA LEU A 66 3.53 1.58 -11.80
C LEU A 66 2.33 2.04 -12.62
N LYS A 67 2.46 3.21 -13.27
CA LYS A 67 1.37 3.84 -14.03
C LYS A 67 0.95 3.00 -15.23
N GLY A 68 -0.35 2.80 -15.40
CA GLY A 68 -0.94 2.08 -16.53
C GLY A 68 -0.79 0.55 -16.47
N VAL A 69 -0.26 0.01 -15.37
CA VAL A 69 -0.09 -1.43 -15.16
C VAL A 69 -1.30 -1.96 -14.39
N ASN A 70 -2.32 -2.45 -15.09
CA ASN A 70 -3.64 -2.77 -14.51
C ASN A 70 -4.00 -4.27 -14.54
N SER A 71 -3.06 -5.14 -14.87
CA SER A 71 -3.27 -6.57 -14.93
C SER A 71 -1.94 -7.31 -14.79
N TYR A 72 -1.99 -8.58 -14.41
CA TYR A 72 -0.79 -9.42 -14.37
C TYR A 72 -0.08 -9.51 -15.72
N ALA A 73 -0.81 -9.55 -16.84
CA ALA A 73 -0.16 -9.53 -18.16
C ALA A 73 0.59 -8.20 -18.42
N ALA A 74 0.02 -7.06 -18.01
CA ALA A 74 0.72 -5.78 -18.08
C ALA A 74 1.93 -5.72 -17.13
N LEU A 75 1.81 -6.31 -15.95
CA LEU A 75 2.87 -6.39 -14.95
C LEU A 75 4.02 -7.30 -15.42
N GLY A 76 3.71 -8.43 -16.04
CA GLY A 76 4.71 -9.30 -16.65
C GLY A 76 5.41 -8.63 -17.84
N ARG A 77 4.70 -7.83 -18.64
CA ARG A 77 5.34 -7.00 -19.68
C ARG A 77 6.25 -5.94 -19.07
N TYR A 78 5.82 -5.28 -17.99
CA TYR A 78 6.64 -4.33 -17.25
C TYR A 78 7.94 -5.01 -16.78
N TYR A 79 7.83 -6.15 -16.09
CA TYR A 79 8.96 -6.94 -15.62
C TYR A 79 9.97 -7.27 -16.72
N LEU A 80 9.50 -7.78 -17.86
CA LEU A 80 10.38 -8.08 -18.98
C LEU A 80 11.11 -6.84 -19.50
N ALA A 81 10.43 -5.69 -19.54
CA ALA A 81 10.99 -4.45 -20.04
C ALA A 81 11.97 -3.78 -19.07
N THR A 82 11.82 -3.97 -17.76
CA THR A 82 12.59 -3.26 -16.73
C THR A 82 13.70 -4.09 -16.10
N GLU A 83 13.49 -5.39 -15.93
CA GLU A 83 14.39 -6.25 -15.14
C GLU A 83 15.08 -7.34 -15.96
N THR A 84 14.77 -7.43 -17.25
CA THR A 84 15.37 -8.41 -18.14
C THR A 84 15.92 -7.77 -19.40
N THR A 85 16.67 -8.55 -20.17
CA THR A 85 17.14 -8.16 -21.51
C THR A 85 16.40 -8.90 -22.62
N VAL A 86 15.23 -9.45 -22.33
CA VAL A 86 14.42 -10.19 -23.31
C VAL A 86 13.91 -9.20 -24.38
N PRO A 87 14.17 -9.47 -25.68
CA PRO A 87 13.62 -8.65 -26.76
C PRO A 87 12.09 -8.68 -26.80
N GLU A 88 11.46 -7.55 -27.13
CA GLU A 88 10.00 -7.40 -27.15
C GLU A 88 9.32 -8.36 -28.15
N GLU A 89 10.01 -8.73 -29.23
CA GLU A 89 9.52 -9.68 -30.22
C GLU A 89 9.25 -11.07 -29.63
N LEU A 90 9.85 -11.39 -28.48
CA LEU A 90 9.63 -12.66 -27.80
C LEU A 90 8.45 -12.65 -26.83
N TYR A 91 7.88 -11.48 -26.52
CA TYR A 91 6.84 -11.35 -25.49
C TYR A 91 5.57 -12.11 -25.85
N GLU A 92 5.24 -12.23 -27.15
CA GLU A 92 4.06 -12.96 -27.63
C GLU A 92 4.11 -14.47 -27.37
N TYR A 93 5.31 -15.02 -27.11
CA TYR A 93 5.52 -16.44 -26.82
C TYR A 93 5.62 -16.72 -25.31
N MET A 94 5.55 -15.68 -24.47
CA MET A 94 5.69 -15.80 -23.03
C MET A 94 4.34 -15.73 -22.32
N ASP A 95 4.23 -16.44 -21.21
CA ASP A 95 3.10 -16.28 -20.31
C ASP A 95 3.30 -15.02 -19.46
N LEU A 96 2.84 -13.88 -20.00
CA LEU A 96 2.92 -12.59 -19.32
C LEU A 96 2.12 -12.59 -18.01
N GLY A 97 1.06 -13.37 -17.91
CA GLY A 97 0.29 -13.49 -16.67
C GLY A 97 1.11 -14.12 -15.56
N ALA A 98 1.72 -15.27 -15.85
CA ALA A 98 2.60 -15.97 -14.90
C ALA A 98 3.82 -15.12 -14.50
N LEU A 99 4.41 -14.38 -15.45
CA LEU A 99 5.50 -13.44 -15.17
C LEU A 99 5.03 -12.29 -14.27
N GLY A 100 3.82 -11.77 -14.47
CA GLY A 100 3.24 -10.77 -13.58
C GLY A 100 3.03 -11.30 -12.17
N CYS A 101 2.56 -12.53 -12.01
CA CYS A 101 2.45 -13.15 -10.69
C CYS A 101 3.83 -13.25 -10.01
N ARG A 102 4.87 -13.66 -10.75
CA ARG A 102 6.23 -13.70 -10.20
C ARG A 102 6.72 -12.32 -9.76
N TYR A 103 6.44 -11.29 -10.55
CA TYR A 103 6.79 -9.92 -10.18
C TYR A 103 6.10 -9.51 -8.87
N GLU A 104 4.81 -9.80 -8.69
CA GLU A 104 4.11 -9.49 -7.43
C GLU A 104 4.67 -10.29 -6.24
N ASP A 105 5.08 -11.54 -6.42
CA ASP A 105 5.73 -12.32 -5.37
C ASP A 105 7.05 -11.68 -4.89
N GLU A 106 7.83 -11.09 -5.82
CA GLU A 106 9.09 -10.41 -5.56
C GLU A 106 8.89 -8.95 -5.08
N HIS A 107 7.81 -8.31 -5.55
CA HIS A 107 7.42 -6.93 -5.27
C HIS A 107 5.94 -6.87 -4.86
N PRO A 108 5.62 -7.25 -3.60
CA PRO A 108 4.24 -7.27 -3.12
C PRO A 108 3.54 -5.94 -3.34
N GLY A 109 2.29 -5.99 -3.77
CA GLY A 109 1.53 -4.80 -4.12
C GLY A 109 0.09 -5.11 -4.44
N VAL A 110 -0.60 -4.12 -5.01
CA VAL A 110 -2.01 -4.24 -5.36
C VAL A 110 -2.38 -3.36 -6.55
N PHE A 111 -3.32 -3.82 -7.37
CA PHE A 111 -3.90 -3.02 -8.44
C PHE A 111 -4.92 -2.02 -7.89
N ILE A 112 -4.70 -0.73 -8.14
CA ILE A 112 -5.63 0.37 -7.83
C ILE A 112 -5.98 1.10 -9.12
N GLY A 113 -7.24 1.00 -9.55
CA GLY A 113 -7.70 1.65 -10.79
C GLY A 113 -6.93 1.15 -12.02
N SER A 114 -6.14 2.03 -12.65
CA SER A 114 -5.33 1.71 -13.83
C SER A 114 -3.88 1.37 -13.51
N ASP A 115 -3.49 1.37 -12.24
CA ASP A 115 -2.11 1.31 -11.81
C ASP A 115 -1.87 0.13 -10.87
N TYR A 116 -0.61 -0.28 -10.75
CA TYR A 116 -0.16 -1.23 -9.74
C TYR A 116 0.67 -0.47 -8.70
N VAL A 117 0.36 -0.66 -7.43
CA VAL A 117 1.06 0.02 -6.33
C VAL A 117 1.86 -1.02 -5.56
N CYS A 118 3.19 -0.93 -5.65
CA CYS A 118 4.09 -1.73 -4.84
C CYS A 118 4.05 -1.22 -3.39
N TYR A 119 3.92 -2.15 -2.46
CA TYR A 119 4.10 -1.90 -1.04
C TYR A 119 5.57 -1.60 -0.74
N PRO A 120 5.86 -0.82 0.31
CA PRO A 120 7.22 -0.64 0.77
C PRO A 120 7.80 -2.00 1.16
N ALA A 121 9.12 -2.15 0.99
CA ALA A 121 9.81 -3.30 1.56
C ALA A 121 9.67 -3.21 3.08
N GLU A 122 8.79 -4.01 3.65
CA GLU A 122 8.69 -4.07 5.10
C GLU A 122 10.03 -4.61 5.63
N GLU A 123 10.61 -3.95 6.64
CA GLU A 123 11.65 -4.57 7.45
C GLU A 123 11.03 -5.84 8.02
N GLN A 124 11.30 -6.97 7.37
CA GLN A 124 10.93 -8.26 7.88
C GLN A 124 11.62 -8.38 9.24
N ASN A 125 10.88 -8.11 10.32
CA ASN A 125 11.20 -8.65 11.61
C ASN A 125 11.13 -10.17 11.40
N LEU A 126 12.28 -10.74 11.07
CA LEU A 126 12.59 -12.15 11.05
C LEU A 126 12.41 -12.68 12.48
N THR A 127 11.18 -12.73 12.98
CA THR A 127 10.79 -13.76 13.94
C THR A 127 10.58 -15.05 13.15
N MET A 128 11.67 -15.54 12.55
CA MET A 128 11.83 -16.96 12.31
C MET A 128 12.02 -17.59 13.70
N GLU A 129 10.93 -17.78 14.43
CA GLU A 129 10.92 -18.76 15.51
C GLU A 129 10.98 -20.14 14.86
N MET A 130 12.18 -20.56 14.47
CA MET A 130 12.48 -21.96 14.26
C MET A 130 12.62 -22.61 15.64
N GLN A 131 11.49 -23.15 16.12
CA GLN A 131 11.30 -24.17 17.17
C GLN A 131 12.18 -24.16 18.43
#